data_AF-A0A7U7G8U4-F1
#
_entry.id   AF-A0A7U7G8U4-F1
#
_cell.length_a   1.000
_cell.length_b   1.000
_cell.length_c   1.000
_cell.angle_alpha   90.00
_cell.angle_beta   90.00
_cell.angle_gamma   90.00
#
_symmetry.space_group_name_H-M   'P 1'
#
loop_
_entity.id
_entity.type
_entity.pdbx_description
1 polymer ?
#
loop_
_entity_poly.entity_id
_entity_poly.type
_entity_poly.pdbx_seq_one_letter_code
_entity_poly.pdbx_strand_id
1 'polypeptide(L)'
;MAFVIDVFARYIVGGRVSTSMRTDFVLDALEQALYARQPERSGTLVHHSDRGSQSVSIRYTERLAEAGIEPSVGSRGDSYDNALAETINGLYKAELIHRWAPWKNREAVELATLEWVAWFNHHRLLEPLTTYQF
;
A
#
# COMPACT_ATOMS: atom_id res chain seq x y z
N MET A 1 -7.86 -2.83 6.16
CA MET A 1 -6.48 -2.31 6.10
C MET A 1 -6.24 -1.85 4.68
N ALA A 2 -5.48 -0.76 4.49
CA ALA A 2 -4.94 -0.34 3.20
C ALA A 2 -3.42 -0.16 3.35
N PHE A 3 -2.70 -0.50 2.29
CA PHE A 3 -1.29 -0.17 2.12
C PHE A 3 -1.11 0.57 0.79
N VAL A 4 -0.20 1.53 0.78
CA VAL A 4 0.34 2.15 -0.42
C VAL A 4 1.79 1.71 -0.53
N ILE A 5 2.14 1.17 -1.70
CA ILE A 5 3.43 0.55 -1.95
C ILE A 5 4.15 1.35 -3.03
N ASP A 6 5.38 1.75 -2.76
CA ASP A 6 6.31 2.19 -3.80
C ASP A 6 6.85 0.92 -4.48
N VAL A 7 6.37 0.64 -5.69
CA VAL A 7 6.70 -0.57 -6.44
C VAL A 7 8.18 -0.64 -6.78
N PHE A 8 8.81 0.50 -7.09
CA PHE A 8 10.23 0.56 -7.45
C PHE A 8 11.12 0.23 -6.26
N ALA A 9 10.84 0.83 -5.10
CA ALA A 9 11.59 0.58 -3.87
C ALA A 9 11.14 -0.69 -3.11
N ARG A 10 10.00 -1.27 -3.50
CA ARG A 10 9.29 -2.34 -2.78
C ARG A 10 9.04 -2.01 -1.31
N TYR A 11 8.66 -0.76 -1.09
CA TYR A 11 8.52 -0.17 0.22
C TYR A 11 7.05 0.09 0.51
N ILE A 12 6.59 -0.25 1.70
CA ILE A 12 5.30 0.22 2.17
C ILE A 12 5.51 1.66 2.65
N VAL A 13 4.94 2.61 1.91
CA VAL A 13 5.13 4.05 2.14
C VAL A 13 3.95 4.69 2.86
N GLY A 14 2.82 3.98 2.97
CA GLY A 14 1.68 4.39 3.76
C GLY A 14 0.82 3.20 4.14
N GLY A 15 0.17 3.26 5.30
CA GLY A 15 -0.66 2.17 5.78
C GLY A 15 -1.70 2.59 6.82
N ARG A 16 -2.87 1.95 6.77
CA ARG A 16 -3.93 2.18 7.76
C ARG A 16 -4.72 0.91 8.06
N VAL A 17 -4.95 0.65 9.34
CA VAL A 17 -5.92 -0.35 9.80
C VAL A 17 -7.20 0.38 10.19
N SER A 18 -8.35 -0.19 9.81
CA SER A 18 -9.66 0.38 10.12
C SER A 18 -10.64 -0.76 10.35
N THR A 19 -11.61 -0.54 11.24
CA THR A 19 -12.76 -1.42 11.50
C THR A 19 -13.95 -1.10 10.58
N SER A 20 -13.88 -0.03 9.79
CA SER A 20 -14.92 0.41 8.86
C SER A 20 -14.35 0.63 7.46
N MET A 21 -15.11 0.21 6.45
CA MET A 21 -14.71 0.26 5.04
C MET A 21 -14.96 1.64 4.38
N ARG A 22 -14.79 2.73 5.14
CA ARG A 22 -14.99 4.11 4.65
C ARG A 22 -13.80 4.58 3.82
N THR A 23 -14.02 5.53 2.92
CA THR A 23 -12.97 6.09 2.05
C THR A 23 -11.82 6.70 2.84
N ASP A 24 -12.12 7.25 4.02
CA ASP A 24 -11.16 7.99 4.85
C ASP A 24 -9.90 7.18 5.19
N PHE A 25 -9.99 5.86 5.41
CA PHE A 25 -8.79 5.09 5.77
C PHE A 25 -7.83 4.86 4.58
N VAL A 26 -8.35 4.85 3.35
CA VAL A 26 -7.51 4.75 2.14
C VAL A 26 -6.84 6.10 1.87
N LEU A 27 -7.57 7.20 2.10
CA LEU A 27 -7.00 8.55 2.07
C LEU A 27 -5.88 8.74 3.11
N ASP A 28 -6.07 8.27 4.35
CA ASP A 28 -5.03 8.30 5.38
C ASP A 28 -3.74 7.60 4.91
N ALA A 29 -3.86 6.45 4.25
CA ALA A 29 -2.72 5.71 3.71
C ALA A 29 -2.05 6.46 2.55
N LEU A 30 -2.82 7.13 1.68
CA LEU A 30 -2.32 7.98 0.62
C LEU A 30 -1.56 9.20 1.16
N GLU A 31 -2.09 9.88 2.18
CA GLU A 31 -1.40 11.04 2.78
C GLU A 31 -0.05 10.66 3.41
N GLN A 32 0.01 9.51 4.09
CA GLN A 32 1.29 8.98 4.59
C GLN A 32 2.30 8.75 3.46
N ALA A 33 1.84 8.17 2.34
CA ALA A 33 2.70 7.92 1.18
C ALA A 33 3.22 9.22 0.55
N LEU A 34 2.35 10.21 0.39
CA LEU A 34 2.72 11.53 -0.15
C LEU A 34 3.72 12.23 0.76
N TYR A 35 3.52 12.16 2.08
CA TYR A 35 4.47 12.69 3.05
C TYR A 35 5.82 11.97 3.01
N ALA A 36 5.82 10.64 2.91
CA ALA A 36 7.04 9.83 2.92
C ALA A 36 7.88 10.00 1.64
N ARG A 37 7.24 10.20 0.48
CA ARG A 37 7.94 10.23 -0.82
C ARG A 37 8.15 11.61 -1.39
N GLN A 38 7.37 12.60 -0.95
CA GLN A 38 7.45 13.99 -1.42
C GLN A 38 7.66 14.08 -2.93
N PRO A 39 6.79 13.46 -3.75
CA PRO A 39 7.03 13.32 -5.18
C PRO A 39 7.24 14.69 -5.81
N GLU A 40 8.35 14.85 -6.54
CA GLU A 40 8.58 16.06 -7.33
C GLU A 40 7.52 16.15 -8.42
N ARG A 41 7.03 17.37 -8.68
CA ARG A 41 6.04 17.64 -9.75
C ARG A 41 6.58 17.41 -11.17
N SER A 42 7.85 17.06 -11.31
CA SER A 42 8.61 17.01 -12.57
C SER A 42 8.55 15.64 -13.27
N GLY A 43 8.05 14.59 -12.61
CA GLY A 43 7.91 13.24 -13.18
C GLY A 43 6.46 12.74 -13.19
N THR A 44 6.09 11.93 -14.18
CA THR A 44 4.78 11.28 -14.23
C THR A 44 4.74 10.14 -13.21
N LEU A 45 4.05 10.35 -12.08
CA LEU A 45 3.76 9.30 -11.10
C LEU A 45 2.40 8.69 -11.40
N VAL A 46 2.34 7.36 -11.47
CA VAL A 46 1.09 6.62 -11.69
C VAL A 46 0.68 5.91 -10.40
N HIS A 47 -0.57 6.06 -10.01
CA HIS A 47 -1.17 5.32 -8.90
C HIS A 47 -2.07 4.22 -9.42
N HIS A 48 -1.67 2.97 -9.18
CA HIS A 48 -2.46 1.79 -9.49
C HIS A 48 -3.30 1.41 -8.28
N SER A 49 -4.61 1.30 -8.47
CA SER A 49 -5.54 0.81 -7.46
C SER A 49 -6.42 -0.29 -8.02
N ASP A 50 -6.84 -1.20 -7.16
CA ASP A 50 -7.93 -2.11 -7.50
C ASP A 50 -9.23 -1.34 -7.77
N ARG A 51 -10.22 -1.98 -8.40
CA ARG A 51 -11.54 -1.38 -8.67
C ARG A 51 -12.42 -1.27 -7.43
N GLY A 52 -11.85 -1.21 -6.23
CA GLY A 52 -12.60 -1.03 -5.00
C GLY A 52 -13.39 0.29 -5.03
N SER A 53 -14.61 0.28 -4.48
CA SER A 53 -15.47 1.48 -4.42
C SER A 53 -14.84 2.68 -3.70
N GLN A 54 -13.86 2.41 -2.82
CA GLN A 54 -13.10 3.43 -2.10
C GLN A 54 -12.02 4.08 -2.98
N SER A 55 -11.34 3.27 -3.80
CA SER A 55 -10.30 3.69 -4.73
C SER A 55 -10.84 4.54 -5.88
N VAL A 56 -12.11 4.36 -6.24
CA VAL A 56 -12.82 5.13 -7.28
C VAL A 56 -13.66 6.28 -6.73
N SER A 57 -13.61 6.52 -5.41
CA SER A 57 -14.35 7.63 -4.82
C SER A 57 -13.83 8.98 -5.33
N ILE A 58 -14.75 9.93 -5.51
CA ILE A 58 -14.43 11.28 -6.01
C ILE A 58 -13.32 11.94 -5.18
N ARG A 59 -13.42 11.86 -3.85
CA ARG A 59 -12.43 12.46 -2.95
C ARG A 59 -11.03 11.84 -3.10
N TYR A 60 -10.95 10.55 -3.40
CA TYR A 60 -9.67 9.88 -3.61
C TYR A 60 -9.02 10.29 -4.93
N THR A 61 -9.80 10.33 -6.01
CA THR A 61 -9.30 10.73 -7.34
C THR A 61 -8.96 12.21 -7.41
N GLU A 62 -9.74 13.09 -6.76
CA GLU A 62 -9.42 14.51 -6.60
C GLU A 62 -8.08 14.70 -5.89
N ARG A 63 -7.84 13.96 -4.80
CA ARG A 63 -6.61 14.10 -4.04
C ARG A 63 -5.37 13.64 -4.80
N LEU A 64 -5.49 12.61 -5.63
CA LEU A 64 -4.43 12.18 -6.56
C LEU A 64 -4.12 13.27 -7.59
N ALA A 65 -5.15 13.89 -8.16
CA ALA A 65 -4.97 14.99 -9.11
C ALA A 65 -4.28 16.21 -8.47
N GLU A 66 -4.63 16.57 -7.24
CA GLU A 66 -3.96 17.64 -6.47
C GLU A 66 -2.47 17.34 -6.23
N ALA A 67 -2.12 16.06 -6.08
CA ALA A 67 -0.73 15.61 -5.95
C ALA A 67 0.02 15.52 -7.30
N GLY A 68 -0.67 15.73 -8.43
CA GLY A 68 -0.10 15.53 -9.77
C GLY A 68 0.11 14.06 -10.14
N ILE A 69 -0.68 13.16 -9.56
CA ILE A 69 -0.57 11.71 -9.76
C ILE A 69 -1.66 11.22 -10.70
N GLU A 70 -1.27 10.48 -11.74
CA GLU A 70 -2.20 9.90 -12.70
C GLU A 70 -2.77 8.56 -12.17
N PRO A 71 -4.10 8.41 -12.05
CA PRO A 71 -4.69 7.14 -11.69
C PRO A 71 -4.68 6.18 -12.89
N SER A 72 -4.19 4.95 -12.70
CA SER A 72 -4.34 3.87 -13.70
C SER A 72 -5.26 2.78 -13.18
N VAL A 73 -6.27 2.45 -13.99
CA VAL A 73 -7.24 1.38 -13.71
C VAL A 73 -7.52 0.55 -14.98
N GLY A 74 -7.04 -0.69 -15.01
CA GLY A 74 -7.24 -1.67 -16.09
C GLY A 74 -6.17 -1.81 -17.18
N SER A 75 -4.91 -1.38 -16.97
CA SER A 75 -3.80 -1.57 -17.93
C SER A 75 -3.02 -2.89 -17.71
N ARG A 76 -2.07 -3.23 -18.60
CA ARG A 76 -1.23 -4.45 -18.50
C ARG A 76 -0.20 -4.37 -17.36
N GLY A 77 0.22 -3.17 -16.95
CA GLY A 77 1.07 -2.96 -15.77
C GLY A 77 0.33 -3.26 -14.46
N ASP A 78 -0.98 -3.05 -14.46
CA ASP A 78 -1.83 -3.19 -13.28
C ASP A 78 -1.89 -4.63 -12.76
N SER A 79 -1.70 -5.65 -13.60
CA SER A 79 -1.71 -7.04 -13.13
C SER A 79 -0.49 -7.37 -12.28
N TYR A 80 0.68 -6.82 -12.63
CA TYR A 80 1.91 -6.99 -11.85
C TYR A 80 1.80 -6.24 -10.52
N ASP A 81 1.36 -4.99 -10.57
CA ASP A 81 1.20 -4.16 -9.37
C ASP A 81 0.12 -4.71 -8.44
N ASN A 82 -0.98 -5.22 -9.00
CA ASN A 82 -2.01 -5.92 -8.24
C ASN A 82 -1.47 -7.21 -7.61
N ALA A 83 -0.72 -8.02 -8.35
CA ALA A 83 -0.11 -9.24 -7.80
C ALA A 83 0.89 -8.92 -6.66
N LEU A 84 1.66 -7.85 -6.78
CA LEU A 84 2.54 -7.37 -5.71
C LEU A 84 1.74 -6.94 -4.47
N ALA A 85 0.70 -6.14 -4.65
CA ALA A 85 -0.18 -5.69 -3.57
C ALA A 85 -0.89 -6.87 -2.88
N GLU A 86 -1.41 -7.83 -3.65
CA GLU A 86 -2.01 -9.06 -3.13
C GLU A 86 -1.02 -9.90 -2.35
N THR A 87 0.22 -10.02 -2.84
CA THR A 87 1.29 -10.76 -2.15
C THR A 87 1.59 -10.12 -0.79
N ILE A 88 1.78 -8.80 -0.74
CA ILE A 88 2.04 -8.07 0.51
C ILE A 88 0.85 -8.20 1.48
N ASN A 89 -0.38 -8.09 0.98
CA ASN A 89 -1.59 -8.29 1.79
C ASN A 89 -1.67 -9.72 2.36
N GLY A 90 -1.30 -10.73 1.56
CA GLY A 90 -1.24 -12.12 1.98
C GLY A 90 -0.20 -12.35 3.08
N LEU A 91 1.01 -11.84 2.90
CA LEU A 91 2.09 -11.91 3.90
C LEU A 91 1.69 -11.25 5.21
N TYR A 92 1.16 -10.02 5.14
CA TYR A 92 0.67 -9.30 6.32
C TYR A 92 -0.37 -10.12 7.10
N LYS A 93 -1.34 -10.72 6.40
CA LYS A 93 -2.37 -11.54 7.04
C LYS A 93 -1.77 -12.79 7.67
N ALA A 94 -0.89 -13.49 6.97
CA ALA A 94 -0.30 -14.75 7.45
C ALA A 94 0.65 -14.52 8.64
N GLU A 95 1.56 -13.56 8.53
CA GLU A 95 2.67 -13.37 9.46
C GLU A 95 2.33 -12.54 10.68
N LEU A 96 1.38 -11.61 10.53
CA LEU A 96 0.92 -10.76 11.62
C LEU A 96 -0.47 -11.17 12.10
N ILE A 97 -1.49 -11.02 11.25
CA ILE A 97 -2.87 -11.09 11.72
C ILE A 97 -3.23 -12.48 12.24
N HIS A 98 -2.95 -13.54 11.47
CA HIS A 98 -3.33 -14.90 11.81
C HIS A 98 -2.37 -15.53 12.82
N ARG A 99 -1.07 -15.28 12.68
CA ARG A 99 -0.05 -15.84 13.57
C ARG A 99 -0.21 -15.41 15.03
N TRP A 100 -0.66 -14.17 15.26
CA TRP A 100 -0.75 -13.59 16.60
C TRP A 100 -2.20 -13.42 17.09
N ALA A 101 -3.17 -13.98 16.35
CA ALA A 101 -4.57 -14.01 16.78
C ALA A 101 -4.76 -14.90 18.03
N PRO A 102 -5.76 -14.62 18.88
CA PRO A 102 -6.70 -13.50 18.80
C PRO A 102 -6.13 -12.17 19.32
N TRP A 103 -6.59 -11.06 18.74
CA TRP A 103 -6.17 -9.71 19.13
C TRP A 103 -7.08 -9.11 20.20
N LYS A 104 -6.48 -8.40 21.16
CA LYS A 104 -7.19 -7.80 22.29
C LYS A 104 -8.09 -6.63 21.87
N ASN A 105 -7.60 -5.75 21.01
CA ASN A 105 -8.29 -4.58 20.52
C ASN A 105 -7.64 -4.07 19.21
N ARG A 106 -8.24 -3.05 18.60
CA ARG A 106 -7.75 -2.45 17.35
C ARG A 106 -6.39 -1.78 17.55
N GLU A 107 -6.17 -1.14 18.68
CA GLU A 107 -4.94 -0.40 18.99
C GLU A 107 -3.73 -1.35 19.03
N ALA A 108 -3.91 -2.57 19.55
CA ALA A 108 -2.87 -3.61 19.51
C ALA A 108 -2.54 -4.04 18.07
N VAL A 109 -3.56 -4.16 17.22
CA VAL A 109 -3.34 -4.46 15.79
C VAL A 109 -2.60 -3.31 15.12
N GLU A 110 -3.00 -2.06 15.37
CA GLU A 110 -2.36 -0.87 14.80
C GLU A 110 -0.88 -0.77 15.16
N LEU A 111 -0.53 -0.95 16.43
CA LEU A 111 0.86 -0.95 16.88
C LEU A 111 1.65 -2.07 16.19
N ALA A 112 1.10 -3.29 16.19
CA ALA A 112 1.75 -4.42 15.57
C ALA A 112 1.88 -4.27 14.04
N THR A 113 0.94 -3.58 13.39
CA THR A 113 1.06 -3.21 11.97
C THR A 113 2.23 -2.27 11.74
N LEU A 114 2.40 -1.25 12.58
CA LEU A 114 3.53 -0.32 12.46
C LEU A 114 4.87 -1.04 12.63
N GLU A 115 4.96 -1.94 13.61
CA GLU A 115 6.14 -2.78 13.83
C GLU A 115 6.42 -3.71 12.65
N TRP A 116 5.38 -4.38 12.13
CA TRP A 116 5.51 -5.26 10.97
C TRP A 116 5.92 -4.50 9.71
N VAL A 117 5.35 -3.32 9.47
CA VAL A 117 5.73 -2.46 8.33
C VAL A 117 7.18 -2.02 8.46
N ALA A 118 7.62 -1.57 9.64
CA ALA A 118 9.02 -1.20 9.87
C ALA A 118 9.97 -2.40 9.64
N TRP A 119 9.60 -3.58 10.12
CA TRP A 119 10.38 -4.79 9.87
C TRP A 119 10.40 -5.18 8.39
N PHE A 120 9.25 -5.16 7.70
CA PHE A 120 9.13 -5.44 6.26
C PHE A 120 10.02 -4.50 5.44
N ASN A 121 10.02 -3.22 5.79
CA ASN A 121 10.73 -2.18 5.06
C ASN A 121 12.25 -2.21 5.30
N HIS A 122 12.71 -2.56 6.50
CA HIS A 122 14.14 -2.40 6.86
C HIS A 122 14.90 -3.71 7.06
N HIS A 123 14.22 -4.82 7.29
CA HIS A 123 14.85 -6.06 7.73
C HIS A 123 14.49 -7.27 6.85
N ARG A 124 13.38 -7.20 6.10
CA ARG A 124 13.03 -8.27 5.17
C ARG A 124 13.99 -8.24 3.98
N LEU A 125 14.72 -9.34 3.82
CA LEU A 125 15.50 -9.59 2.62
C LEU A 125 14.53 -9.88 1.47
N LEU A 126 14.38 -8.93 0.55
CA LEU A 126 13.72 -9.18 -0.72
C LEU A 126 14.78 -9.76 -1.66
N GLU A 127 14.59 -10.99 -2.13
CA GLU A 127 15.47 -11.53 -3.16
C GLU A 127 15.43 -10.59 -4.40
N PRO A 128 16.61 -10.23 -4.96
CA PRO A 128 16.66 -9.51 -6.22
C PRO A 128 15.90 -10.28 -7.30
N LEU A 129 15.13 -9.59 -8.15
CA LEU A 129 14.59 -10.22 -9.38
C LEU A 129 15.68 -10.56 -10.42
N THR A 130 16.95 -10.37 -10.10
CA THR A 130 18.07 -10.76 -10.95
C THR A 130 18.37 -12.26 -10.82
N THR A 131 17.39 -13.12 -11.11
CA THR A 131 17.65 -14.51 -11.51
C THR A 131 16.66 -14.96 -12.58
N TYR A 132 16.71 -14.29 -13.73
CA TYR A 132 16.43 -14.95 -15.01
C TYR A 132 17.63 -14.65 -15.93
N GLN A 133 18.60 -15.56 -15.92
CA GLN A 133 19.57 -15.69 -17.01
C GLN A 133 18.95 -16.62 -18.05
N PHE A 134 18.79 -16.07 -19.26
CA PHE A 134 18.45 -16.67 -20.57
C PHE A 134 17.18 -17.52 -20.68
#